data_AF-A0A0R2L7V7-F1
#
_entry.id   AF-A0A0R2L7V7-F1
#
_cell.length_a   1.000
_cell.length_b   1.000
_cell.length_c   1.000
_cell.angle_alpha   90.00
_cell.angle_beta   90.00
_cell.angle_gamma   90.00
#
_symmetry.space_group_name_H-M   'P 1'
#
loop_
_entity.id
_entity.type
_entity.pdbx_description
1 polymer ?
#
loop_
_entity_poly.entity_id
_entity_poly.type
_entity_poly.pdbx_seq_one_letter_code
_entity_poly.pdbx_strand_id
1 'polypeptide(L)' 'MSNRVEILEEYRQANNQLATLKRKESESIRPSEDTVRIEPHYGEEMTSLSDKCAQLDMILEAMAASED' A
#
# COMPACT_ATOMS: atom_id res chain seq x y z
N MET A 1 -19.75 15.61 -8.17
CA MET A 1 -18.78 14.52 -8.03
C MET A 1 -18.20 14.64 -6.64
N SER A 2 -18.36 13.60 -5.81
CA SER A 2 -18.08 13.70 -4.38
C SER A 2 -16.60 13.46 -4.11
N ASN A 3 -15.97 14.35 -3.36
CA ASN A 3 -14.58 14.26 -2.88
C ASN A 3 -14.27 12.85 -2.30
N ARG A 4 -15.25 12.23 -1.62
CA ARG A 4 -15.17 10.87 -1.09
C ARG A 4 -14.87 9.80 -2.16
N VAL A 5 -15.45 9.91 -3.36
CA VAL A 5 -15.26 8.94 -4.44
C VAL A 5 -13.84 9.03 -5.02
N GLU A 6 -13.30 10.24 -5.12
CA GLU A 6 -11.94 10.48 -5.59
C GLU A 6 -10.90 9.90 -4.61
N ILE A 7 -11.11 10.11 -3.29
CA ILE A 7 -10.26 9.56 -2.23
C ILE A 7 -10.32 8.02 -2.21
N LEU A 8 -11.50 7.43 -2.40
CA LEU A 8 -11.63 5.97 -2.49
C LEU A 8 -10.90 5.38 -3.68
N GLU A 9 -10.97 6.05 -4.83
CA GLU A 9 -10.26 5.62 -6.04
C GLU A 9 -8.75 5.74 -5.86
N GLU A 10 -8.27 6.83 -5.24
CA GLU A 10 -6.86 7.01 -4.91
C GLU A 10 -6.36 5.95 -3.92
N TYR A 11 -7.15 5.64 -2.88
CA TYR A 11 -6.85 4.57 -1.93
C TYR A 11 -6.74 3.22 -2.62
N ARG A 12 -7.68 2.92 -3.52
CA ARG A 12 -7.67 1.67 -4.30
C ARG A 12 -6.43 1.58 -5.19
N GLN A 13 -6.04 2.67 -5.83
CA GLN A 13 -4.85 2.71 -6.67
C GLN A 13 -3.57 2.50 -5.86
N ALA A 14 -3.42 3.19 -4.72
CA ALA A 14 -2.26 3.02 -3.83
C ALA A 14 -2.16 1.59 -3.30
N ASN A 15 -3.28 0.98 -2.90
CA ASN A 15 -3.31 -0.42 -2.45
C ASN A 15 -2.92 -1.41 -3.56
N ASN A 16 -3.37 -1.18 -4.79
CA ASN A 16 -3.00 -2.01 -5.93
C ASN A 16 -1.49 -1.92 -6.24
N GLN A 17 -0.91 -0.73 -6.13
CA GLN A 17 0.53 -0.52 -6.30
C GLN A 17 1.31 -1.24 -5.20
N LEU A 18 0.89 -1.11 -3.94
CA LEU A 18 1.48 -1.80 -2.80
C LEU A 18 1.43 -3.33 -2.96
N ALA A 19 0.28 -3.86 -3.37
CA ALA A 19 0.13 -5.30 -3.62
C ALA A 19 1.05 -5.80 -4.75
N THR A 20 1.20 -5.01 -5.81
CA THR A 20 2.09 -5.31 -6.93
C THR A 20 3.55 -5.35 -6.49
N LEU A 21 3.99 -4.38 -5.69
CA LEU A 21 5.36 -4.36 -5.15
C LEU A 21 5.61 -5.54 -4.22
N LYS A 22 4.68 -5.86 -3.31
CA LYS A 22 4.76 -7.04 -2.43
C LYS A 22 4.91 -8.33 -3.23
N ARG A 23 4.14 -8.46 -4.31
CA ARG A 23 4.24 -9.61 -5.21
C ARG A 23 5.58 -9.69 -5.90
N LYS A 24 6.08 -8.59 -6.49
CA LYS A 24 7.41 -8.53 -7.13
C LYS A 24 8.52 -8.91 -6.17
N GLU A 25 8.46 -8.41 -4.94
CA GLU A 25 9.44 -8.74 -3.90
C GLU A 25 9.37 -10.24 -3.54
N SER A 26 8.17 -10.81 -3.40
CA SER A 26 8.00 -12.24 -3.13
C SER A 26 8.48 -13.14 -4.27
N GLU A 27 8.29 -12.74 -5.53
CA GLU A 27 8.75 -13.48 -6.71
C GLU A 27 10.29 -13.45 -6.84
N SER A 28 10.96 -12.46 -6.26
CA SER A 28 12.42 -12.39 -6.21
C SER A 28 13.04 -13.42 -5.25
N ILE A 29 12.25 -13.94 -4.30
CA ILE A 29 12.71 -14.91 -3.31
C ILE A 29 12.66 -16.29 -3.93
N ARG A 30 13.84 -16.84 -4.25
CA ARG A 30 13.99 -18.25 -4.64
C ARG A 30 14.42 -19.07 -3.44
N PRO A 31 13.89 -20.30 -3.27
CA PRO A 31 14.40 -21.21 -2.26
C PRO A 31 15.88 -21.50 -2.55
N SER A 32 16.72 -21.28 -1.55
CA SER A 32 18.15 -21.57 -1.56
C SER A 32 18.48 -22.38 -0.31
N GLU A 33 19.40 -23.33 -0.42
CA GLU A 33 19.95 -24.06 0.74
C GLU A 33 20.95 -23.19 1.54
N ASP A 34 21.38 -22.06 0.97
CA ASP A 34 22.32 -21.14 1.60
C ASP A 34 21.62 -20.05 2.41
N THR A 35 22.32 -19.53 3.42
CA THR A 35 21.91 -18.31 4.12
C THR A 35 22.11 -17.10 3.21
N VAL A 36 21.03 -16.64 2.57
CA VAL A 36 21.00 -15.42 1.77
C VAL A 36 20.47 -14.26 2.59
N ARG A 37 21.16 -13.12 2.52
CA ARG A 37 20.66 -11.85 3.04
C ARG A 37 19.62 -11.30 2.05
N ILE A 38 18.36 -11.26 2.46
CA ILE A 38 17.29 -10.64 1.69
C ILE A 38 17.33 -9.14 1.99
N GLU A 39 17.72 -8.34 1.01
CA GLU A 39 17.60 -6.88 1.10
C GLU A 39 16.28 -6.46 0.44
N PRO A 40 15.41 -5.72 1.14
CA PRO A 40 14.14 -5.29 0.59
C PRO A 40 14.37 -4.24 -0.50
N HIS A 41 14.20 -4.63 -1.76
CA HIS A 41 14.43 -3.74 -2.91
C HIS A 41 13.38 -2.65 -3.05
N TYR A 42 12.18 -2.88 -2.52
CA TYR A 42 11.05 -1.94 -2.62
C TYR A 42 10.59 -1.45 -1.25
N GLY A 43 11.40 -1.64 -0.19
CA GLY A 43 11.00 -1.33 1.19
C GLY A 43 10.58 0.13 1.40
N GLU A 44 11.33 1.08 0.85
CA GLU A 44 11.00 2.52 0.95
C GLU A 44 9.70 2.86 0.22
N GLU A 45 9.54 2.35 -1.01
CA GLU A 45 8.34 2.59 -1.83
C GLU A 45 7.09 1.95 -1.22
N MET A 46 7.22 0.73 -0.68
CA MET A 46 6.15 0.06 0.06
C MET A 46 5.77 0.78 1.34
N THR A 47 6.75 1.34 2.06
CA THR A 47 6.50 2.12 3.29
C THR A 47 5.72 3.39 2.94
N SER A 48 6.18 4.14 1.94
CA SER A 48 5.49 5.34 1.46
C SER A 48 4.06 5.06 0.99
N LEU A 49 3.84 3.98 0.23
CA LEU A 49 2.50 3.57 -0.19
C LEU A 49 1.61 3.12 0.98
N SER A 50 2.19 2.44 1.98
CA SER A 50 1.45 2.03 3.17
C SER A 50 1.02 3.24 4.00
N ASP A 51 1.91 4.22 4.18
CA ASP A 51 1.61 5.47 4.87
C ASP A 51 0.53 6.27 4.13
N LYS A 52 0.61 6.31 2.79
CA LYS A 52 -0.42 6.93 1.96
C LYS A 52 -1.77 6.25 2.10
N CYS A 53 -1.81 4.92 2.10
CA CYS A 53 -3.05 4.16 2.35
C CYS A 53 -3.63 4.49 3.73
N ALA A 54 -2.80 4.51 4.78
CA ALA A 54 -3.25 4.83 6.14
C ALA A 54 -3.81 6.26 6.27
N GLN A 55 -3.19 7.24 5.59
CA GLN A 55 -3.69 8.62 5.56
C GLN A 55 -5.05 8.73 4.87
N LEU A 56 -5.22 8.08 3.71
CA LEU A 56 -6.48 8.10 2.97
C LEU A 56 -7.60 7.40 3.75
N ASP A 57 -7.30 6.28 4.42
CA ASP A 57 -8.24 5.56 5.26
C ASP A 57 -8.72 6.42 6.44
N MET A 58 -7.79 7.10 7.13
CA MET A 58 -8.11 8.04 8.21
C MET A 58 -9.03 9.18 7.74
N ILE A 59 -8.80 9.70 6.54
CA ILE A 59 -9.67 10.75 5.95
C ILE A 59 -11.08 10.19 5.69
N LEU A 60 -11.17 8.97 5.14
CA LEU A 60 -12.46 8.32 4.86
C LEU A 60 -13.25 8.02 6.14
N GLU A 61 -12.57 7.60 7.19
CA GLU A 61 -13.15 7.39 8.52
C GLU A 61 -13.67 8.72 9.11
N ALA A 62 -12.86 9.78 9.07
CA ALA A 62 -13.26 11.09 9.56
C ALA A 62 -14.46 11.66 8.79
N MET A 63 -14.50 11.47 7.47
CA MET A 63 -15.65 11.86 6.64
C MET A 63 -16.90 11.07 7.04
N ALA A 64 -16.80 9.76 7.23
CA ALA A 64 -17.92 8.93 7.66
C ALA A 64 -18.43 9.33 9.05
N ALA A 65 -17.54 9.64 9.98
CA ALA A 65 -17.90 10.10 11.33
C ALA A 65 -18.53 11.51 11.35
N SER A 66 -18.29 12.31 10.32
CA SER A 66 -18.90 13.64 10.16
C SER A 66 -20.24 13.64 9.40
N GLU A 67 -20.56 12.54 8.73
CA GLU A 67 -21.83 12.32 8.02
C GLU A 67 -22.93 11.76 8.93
N ASP A 68 -22.59 11.38 10.17
CA ASP A 68 -23.50 11.02 11.28
C ASP A 68 -23.78 12.24 12.18
#